data_AF-A0A9W7L256-F1
#
_entry.id   AF-A0A9W7L256-F1
#
_cell.length_a   1.000
_cell.length_b   1.000
_cell.length_c   1.000
_cell.angle_alpha   90.00
_cell.angle_beta   90.00
_cell.angle_gamma   90.00
#
_symmetry.space_group_name_H-M   'P 1'
#
loop_
_entity.id
_entity.type
_entity.pdbx_description
1 polymer ?
#
loop_
_entity_poly.entity_id
_entity_poly.type
_entity_poly.pdbx_seq_one_letter_code
_entity_poly.pdbx_strand_id
1 'polypeptide(L)'
;MKSATDENGGKTWSVTFLSNLGDVSSLVVDSTSIEGTAASITVNEQTKGVSPPFNSAEYESTTVTDLSSLSAIATSLRQGVNYYFRVAAMNAMGTGPASMANPPYATPIPQPPSSPSDVALTVTDGSTLSVEMNEPVLSGGTAVDQYKVEWATSAFQDEVQLI
;
A
#
# COMPACT_ATOMS: atom_id res chain seq x y z
N MET A 1 4.52 -16.37 23.85
CA MET A 1 5.56 -17.32 24.33
C MET A 1 5.48 -17.44 25.86
N LYS A 2 5.88 -18.58 26.43
CA LYS A 2 5.82 -18.88 27.87
C LYS A 2 7.23 -18.94 28.46
N SER A 3 7.46 -18.34 29.64
CA SER A 3 8.74 -18.38 30.35
C SER A 3 8.95 -19.71 31.07
N ALA A 4 10.21 -19.96 31.47
CA ALA A 4 10.52 -20.94 32.49
C ALA A 4 9.83 -20.59 33.83
N THR A 5 9.65 -21.60 34.68
CA THR A 5 9.12 -21.40 36.04
C THR A 5 10.17 -20.66 36.88
N ASP A 6 9.77 -19.62 37.61
CA ASP A 6 10.65 -18.95 38.56
C ASP A 6 10.85 -19.76 39.86
N GLU A 7 11.71 -19.27 40.75
CA GLU A 7 12.03 -19.90 42.04
C GLU A 7 10.82 -20.07 42.98
N ASN A 8 9.70 -19.38 42.69
CA ASN A 8 8.46 -19.40 43.45
C ASN A 8 7.32 -20.13 42.72
N GLY A 9 7.59 -20.80 41.59
CA GLY A 9 6.55 -21.51 40.82
C GLY A 9 5.80 -20.65 39.80
N GLY A 10 6.12 -19.36 39.70
CA GLY A 10 5.49 -18.38 38.81
C GLY A 10 5.85 -18.58 37.34
N LYS A 11 4.94 -18.17 36.44
CA LYS A 11 5.10 -18.28 34.99
C LYS A 11 4.63 -16.99 34.32
N THR A 12 5.40 -16.55 33.32
CA THR A 12 5.08 -15.36 32.52
C THR A 12 4.74 -15.78 31.09
N TRP A 13 3.70 -15.19 30.54
CA TRP A 13 3.32 -15.37 29.15
C TRP A 13 3.32 -14.02 28.43
N SER A 14 4.04 -13.95 27.31
CA SER A 14 3.97 -12.81 26.40
C SER A 14 3.01 -13.13 25.26
N VAL A 15 2.00 -12.27 25.08
CA VAL A 15 1.07 -12.32 23.96
C VAL A 15 1.35 -11.12 23.07
N THR A 16 1.57 -11.37 21.78
CA THR A 16 1.83 -10.32 20.78
C THR A 16 0.69 -10.32 19.78
N PHE A 17 -0.01 -9.20 19.66
CA PHE A 17 -1.02 -9.00 18.64
C PHE A 17 -0.32 -8.59 17.33
N LEU A 18 -0.39 -9.44 16.30
CA LEU A 18 0.32 -9.22 15.02
C LEU A 18 -0.50 -8.43 13.99
N SER A 19 -1.80 -8.21 14.24
CA SER A 19 -2.76 -7.72 13.24
C SER A 19 -3.48 -6.42 13.61
N ASN A 20 -3.36 -5.95 14.85
CA ASN A 20 -4.18 -4.85 15.33
C ASN A 20 -3.35 -3.56 15.34
N LEU A 21 -3.78 -2.59 14.54
CA LEU A 21 -3.25 -1.23 14.58
C LEU A 21 -3.97 -0.47 15.71
N GLY A 22 -3.21 0.02 16.68
CA GLY A 22 -3.75 0.74 17.83
C GLY A 22 -3.66 -0.03 19.13
N ASP A 23 -4.06 0.65 20.20
CA ASP A 23 -4.06 0.12 21.55
C ASP A 23 -5.16 -0.92 21.69
N VAL A 24 -4.80 -2.17 21.97
CA VAL A 24 -5.76 -3.24 22.23
C VAL A 24 -6.05 -3.22 23.72
N SER A 25 -7.34 -3.24 24.10
CA SER A 25 -7.72 -3.33 25.50
C SER A 25 -6.99 -4.49 26.19
N SER A 26 -6.39 -4.20 27.35
CA SER A 26 -5.66 -5.20 28.12
C SER A 26 -6.48 -6.47 28.33
N LEU A 27 -5.79 -7.60 28.31
CA LEU A 27 -6.39 -8.91 28.56
C LEU A 27 -7.05 -8.91 29.94
N VAL A 28 -8.31 -9.35 29.99
CA VAL A 28 -9.01 -9.59 31.25
C VAL A 28 -8.62 -10.96 31.75
N VAL A 29 -8.16 -11.02 33.00
CA VAL A 29 -7.83 -12.29 33.66
C VAL A 29 -9.11 -12.94 34.15
N ASP A 30 -9.29 -14.22 33.80
CA ASP A 30 -10.24 -15.09 34.50
C ASP A 30 -9.48 -15.86 35.60
N SER A 31 -9.79 -15.55 36.86
CA SER A 31 -9.16 -16.14 38.04
C SER A 31 -9.98 -17.28 38.68
N THR A 32 -11.11 -17.65 38.07
CA THR A 32 -12.08 -18.59 38.67
C THR A 32 -11.55 -20.01 38.87
N SER A 33 -10.46 -20.38 38.19
CA SER A 33 -9.83 -21.71 38.25
C SER A 33 -8.42 -21.70 38.85
N ILE A 34 -8.00 -20.59 39.48
CA ILE A 34 -6.68 -20.50 40.11
C ILE A 34 -6.76 -21.17 41.49
N GLU A 35 -6.05 -22.29 41.65
CA GLU A 35 -5.91 -22.97 42.94
C GLU A 35 -4.55 -22.63 43.58
N GLY A 36 -4.56 -22.23 44.86
CA GLY A 36 -3.35 -21.92 45.64
C GLY A 36 -3.55 -20.77 46.64
N THR A 37 -2.85 -20.79 47.77
CA THR A 37 -3.07 -19.84 48.89
C THR A 37 -2.54 -18.43 48.62
N ALA A 38 -1.71 -18.24 47.58
CA ALA A 38 -1.10 -16.96 47.21
C ALA A 38 -0.97 -16.78 45.68
N ALA A 39 -1.75 -17.50 44.88
CA ALA A 39 -1.64 -17.45 43.43
C ALA A 39 -2.31 -16.19 42.89
N SER A 40 -1.51 -15.30 42.29
CA SER A 40 -1.98 -14.07 41.65
C SER A 40 -1.64 -14.08 40.16
N ILE A 41 -2.56 -13.61 39.31
CA ILE A 41 -2.26 -13.34 37.91
C ILE A 41 -2.39 -11.83 37.70
N THR A 42 -1.35 -11.25 37.12
CA THR A 42 -1.30 -9.82 36.79
C THR A 42 -1.04 -9.69 35.30
N VAL A 43 -1.84 -8.87 34.62
CA VAL A 43 -1.60 -8.49 33.23
C VAL A 43 -0.89 -7.14 33.25
N ASN A 44 0.29 -7.10 32.65
CA ASN A 44 1.04 -5.87 32.47
C ASN A 44 1.29 -5.64 30.98
N GLU A 45 0.92 -4.46 30.50
CA GLU A 45 1.21 -4.05 29.14
C GLU A 45 2.70 -3.74 29.00
N GLN A 46 3.40 -4.46 28.11
CA GLN A 46 4.84 -4.24 27.88
C GLN A 46 5.10 -3.15 26.84
N THR A 47 4.24 -3.06 25.83
CA THR A 47 4.30 -2.07 24.77
C THR A 47 2.88 -1.67 24.41
N LYS A 48 2.51 -0.42 24.71
CA LYS A 48 1.23 0.13 24.28
C LYS A 48 1.16 0.10 22.76
N GLY A 49 0.06 -0.40 22.22
CA GLY A 49 -0.19 -0.35 20.79
C GLY A 49 -0.26 1.11 20.34
N VAL A 50 0.80 1.62 19.72
CA VAL A 50 0.74 2.91 19.06
C VAL A 50 0.08 2.62 17.72
N SER A 51 -1.14 3.13 17.52
CA SER A 51 -1.63 3.28 16.14
C SER A 51 -0.51 4.01 15.42
N PRO A 52 -0.03 3.54 14.25
CA PRO A 52 0.95 4.28 13.46
C PRO A 52 0.51 5.74 13.46
N PRO A 53 1.43 6.72 13.52
CA PRO A 53 1.06 8.13 13.47
C PRO A 53 0.28 8.39 12.18
N PHE A 54 -1.02 8.15 12.23
CA PHE A 54 -2.10 8.71 11.46
C PHE A 54 -2.35 10.06 12.11
N ASN A 55 -1.31 10.89 12.15
CA ASN A 55 -1.43 12.27 12.54
C ASN A 55 -1.83 13.10 11.31
N SER A 56 -2.95 12.73 10.70
CA SER A 56 -3.77 13.70 9.98
C SER A 56 -5.22 13.22 9.96
N ALA A 57 -6.13 14.16 10.00
CA ALA A 57 -7.57 13.94 9.89
C ALA A 57 -8.01 13.51 8.47
N GLU A 58 -7.15 12.89 7.66
CA GLU A 58 -7.32 12.69 6.22
C GLU A 58 -6.88 11.28 5.79
N TYR A 59 -7.57 10.23 6.23
CA TYR A 59 -7.47 8.95 5.54
C TYR A 59 -8.59 8.87 4.51
N GLU A 60 -8.22 8.59 3.26
CA GLU A 60 -9.21 8.26 2.23
C GLU A 60 -9.43 6.74 2.20
N SER A 61 -10.67 6.34 1.96
CA SER A 61 -11.03 4.94 1.76
C SER A 61 -11.93 4.81 0.55
N THR A 62 -11.87 3.65 -0.08
CA THR A 62 -12.77 3.28 -1.16
C THR A 62 -13.28 1.86 -0.93
N THR A 63 -14.52 1.60 -1.36
CA THR A 63 -15.11 0.27 -1.30
C THR A 63 -15.09 -0.34 -2.69
N VAL A 64 -14.44 -1.49 -2.83
CA VAL A 64 -14.48 -2.27 -4.06
C VAL A 64 -15.78 -3.06 -4.07
N THR A 65 -16.74 -2.64 -4.88
CA THR A 65 -18.03 -3.33 -5.05
C THR A 65 -18.03 -4.31 -6.22
N ASP A 66 -17.15 -4.12 -7.19
CA ASP A 66 -16.96 -5.07 -8.28
C ASP A 66 -16.12 -6.26 -7.79
N LEU A 67 -16.76 -7.40 -7.59
CA LEU A 67 -16.11 -8.62 -7.13
C LEU A 67 -15.48 -9.44 -8.27
N SER A 68 -15.64 -9.02 -9.53
CA SER A 68 -14.97 -9.65 -10.68
C SER A 68 -13.52 -9.20 -10.83
N SER A 69 -13.17 -8.03 -10.28
CA SER A 69 -11.80 -7.49 -10.22
C SER A 69 -11.54 -6.86 -8.86
N LEU A 70 -10.86 -7.59 -7.98
CA LEU A 70 -10.53 -7.14 -6.62
C LEU A 70 -9.34 -6.15 -6.61
N SER A 71 -9.57 -4.95 -7.17
CA SER A 71 -8.57 -3.90 -7.28
C SER A 71 -9.14 -2.52 -6.95
N ALA A 72 -8.27 -1.61 -6.52
CA ALA A 72 -8.60 -0.22 -6.27
C ALA A 72 -7.41 0.68 -6.63
N ILE A 73 -7.70 1.87 -7.14
CA ILE A 73 -6.70 2.91 -7.39
C ILE A 73 -6.89 4.00 -6.34
N ALA A 74 -5.85 4.23 -5.54
CA ALA A 74 -5.80 5.39 -4.67
C ALA A 74 -5.41 6.62 -5.49
N THR A 75 -6.15 7.71 -5.33
CA THR A 75 -5.93 8.97 -6.06
C THR A 75 -5.56 10.09 -5.07
N SER A 76 -5.21 11.27 -5.58
CA SER A 76 -4.91 12.45 -4.74
C SER A 76 -3.76 12.26 -3.74
N LEU A 77 -2.84 11.32 -4.00
CA LEU A 77 -1.67 11.08 -3.16
C LEU A 77 -0.58 12.14 -3.40
N ARG A 78 0.14 12.50 -2.34
CA ARG A 78 1.29 13.42 -2.39
C ARG A 78 2.56 12.67 -2.75
N GLN A 79 3.36 13.22 -3.65
CA GLN A 79 4.64 12.64 -4.04
C GLN A 79 5.65 12.69 -2.89
N GLY A 80 6.52 11.68 -2.81
CA GLY A 80 7.58 11.59 -1.80
C GLY A 80 7.09 11.21 -0.39
N VAL A 81 5.80 10.94 -0.22
CA VAL A 81 5.21 10.52 1.06
C VAL A 81 4.97 9.01 1.06
N ASN A 82 5.33 8.33 2.15
CA ASN A 82 5.04 6.90 2.29
C ASN A 82 3.55 6.69 2.57
N TYR A 83 2.91 5.84 1.79
CA TYR A 83 1.53 5.39 2.01
C TYR A 83 1.50 3.91 2.37
N TYR A 84 0.70 3.59 3.38
CA TYR A 84 0.48 2.25 3.90
C TYR A 84 -0.92 1.80 3.52
N PHE A 85 -1.06 0.57 3.03
CA PHE A 85 -2.35 0.03 2.59
C PHE A 85 -2.80 -1.14 3.46
N ARG A 86 -4.12 -1.20 3.71
CA ARG A 86 -4.79 -2.31 4.37
C ARG A 86 -6.12 -2.59 3.72
N VAL A 87 -6.51 -3.86 3.68
CA VAL A 87 -7.77 -4.30 3.07
C VAL A 87 -8.50 -5.19 4.05
N ALA A 88 -9.81 -4.97 4.21
CA ALA A 88 -10.68 -5.81 5.01
C ALA A 88 -11.90 -6.21 4.18
N ALA A 89 -12.32 -7.48 4.29
CA ALA A 89 -13.56 -7.94 3.68
C ALA A 89 -14.76 -7.49 4.52
N MET A 90 -15.86 -7.15 3.85
CA MET A 90 -17.10 -6.72 4.49
C MET A 90 -18.28 -7.58 4.00
N ASN A 91 -19.21 -7.89 4.89
CA ASN A 91 -20.50 -8.48 4.56
C ASN A 91 -21.60 -7.87 5.47
N ALA A 92 -22.83 -8.39 5.39
CA ALA A 92 -23.95 -7.89 6.19
C ALA A 92 -23.75 -8.01 7.72
N MET A 93 -22.86 -8.90 8.17
CA MET A 93 -22.52 -9.08 9.59
C MET A 93 -21.44 -8.10 10.07
N GLY A 94 -20.79 -7.38 9.16
CA GLY A 94 -19.77 -6.38 9.47
C GLY A 94 -18.47 -6.54 8.69
N THR A 95 -17.40 -5.95 9.24
CA THR A 95 -16.06 -5.94 8.64
C THR A 95 -15.16 -6.96 9.33
N GLY A 96 -14.48 -7.80 8.54
CA GLY A 96 -13.49 -8.74 9.05
C GLY A 96 -12.17 -8.07 9.45
N PRO A 97 -11.18 -8.85 9.92
CA PRO A 97 -9.84 -8.32 10.21
C PRO A 97 -9.18 -7.77 8.94
N ALA A 98 -8.40 -6.69 9.10
CA ALA A 98 -7.64 -6.11 8.01
C ALA A 98 -6.34 -6.89 7.75
N SER A 99 -6.01 -7.09 6.49
CA SER A 99 -4.69 -7.54 6.04
C SER A 99 -3.85 -6.33 5.63
N MET A 100 -2.59 -6.29 6.06
CA MET A 100 -1.62 -5.31 5.58
C MET A 100 -1.17 -5.65 4.16
N ALA A 101 -0.87 -4.63 3.37
CA ALA A 101 -0.19 -4.81 2.09
C ALA A 101 1.23 -5.36 2.31
N ASN A 102 1.74 -6.07 1.30
CA ASN A 102 3.14 -6.47 1.22
C ASN A 102 3.67 -6.06 -0.17
N PRO A 103 4.63 -5.11 -0.27
CA PRO A 103 5.32 -4.41 0.82
C PRO A 103 4.38 -3.55 1.70
N PRO A 104 4.74 -3.27 2.97
CA PRO A 104 3.88 -2.57 3.92
C PRO A 104 3.62 -1.10 3.54
N TYR A 105 4.49 -0.50 2.72
CA TYR A 105 4.31 0.84 2.19
C TYR A 105 4.87 0.97 0.78
N ALA A 106 4.40 2.00 0.08
CA ALA A 106 4.97 2.48 -1.16
C ALA A 106 5.01 4.01 -1.16
N THR A 107 5.93 4.58 -1.93
CA THR A 107 6.09 6.04 -2.06
C THR A 107 5.78 6.42 -3.51
N PRO A 108 4.72 7.19 -3.77
CA PRO A 108 4.48 7.75 -5.09
C PRO A 108 5.66 8.65 -5.47
N ILE A 109 6.28 8.34 -6.60
CA ILE A 109 7.38 9.11 -7.19
C ILE A 109 7.05 9.40 -8.65
N PRO A 110 7.55 10.49 -9.23
CA PRO A 110 7.45 10.73 -10.66
C PRO A 110 7.92 9.51 -11.46
N GLN A 111 7.19 9.20 -12.52
CA GLN A 111 7.50 8.15 -13.49
C GLN A 111 7.70 8.79 -14.87
N PRO A 112 8.36 8.10 -15.81
CA PRO A 112 8.33 8.52 -17.20
C PRO A 112 6.88 8.67 -17.68
N PRO A 113 6.58 9.70 -18.51
CA PRO A 113 5.27 9.80 -19.14
C PRO A 113 5.03 8.60 -20.06
N SER A 114 3.76 8.29 -20.32
CA SER A 114 3.40 7.34 -21.38
C SER A 114 3.76 7.89 -22.76
N SER A 115 3.63 7.07 -23.81
CA SER A 115 3.77 7.55 -25.18
C SER A 115 2.74 8.66 -25.49
N PRO A 116 3.08 9.63 -26.35
CA PRO A 116 2.08 10.54 -26.95
C PRO A 116 0.98 9.74 -27.64
N SER A 117 -0.25 10.27 -27.65
CA SER A 117 -1.36 9.64 -28.38
C SER A 117 -1.58 10.28 -29.75
N ASP A 118 -2.31 9.57 -30.60
CA ASP A 118 -2.80 10.07 -31.91
C ASP A 118 -1.72 10.70 -32.79
N VAL A 119 -0.52 10.12 -32.81
CA VAL A 119 0.59 10.58 -33.65
C VAL A 119 0.22 10.38 -35.13
N ALA A 120 0.10 11.49 -35.85
CA ALA A 120 -0.31 11.51 -37.26
C ALA A 120 0.72 12.25 -38.12
N LEU A 121 0.99 11.69 -39.29
CA LEU A 121 1.85 12.32 -40.31
C LEU A 121 1.00 12.83 -41.47
N THR A 122 1.29 14.04 -41.93
CA THR A 122 0.65 14.64 -43.10
C THR A 122 1.70 15.18 -44.07
N VAL A 123 1.47 14.99 -45.38
CA VAL A 123 2.30 15.59 -46.43
C VAL A 123 1.90 17.05 -46.56
N THR A 124 2.84 17.96 -46.33
CA THR A 124 2.58 19.40 -46.45
C THR A 124 2.92 19.88 -47.86
N ASP A 125 4.04 19.41 -48.44
CA ASP A 125 4.39 19.62 -49.84
C ASP A 125 5.30 18.50 -50.38
N GLY A 126 5.85 18.66 -51.60
CA GLY A 126 6.72 17.67 -52.25
C GLY A 126 8.07 17.40 -51.56
N SER A 127 8.36 18.09 -50.46
CA SER A 127 9.61 18.01 -49.70
C SER A 127 9.43 18.09 -48.17
N THR A 128 8.20 18.27 -47.68
CA THR A 128 7.93 18.49 -46.24
C THR A 128 6.79 17.59 -45.72
N LEU A 129 6.99 17.10 -44.50
CA LEU A 129 6.01 16.37 -43.71
C LEU A 129 5.74 17.15 -42.42
N SER A 130 4.50 17.15 -41.97
CA SER A 130 4.12 17.62 -40.64
C SER A 130 3.79 16.40 -39.75
N VAL A 131 4.15 16.49 -38.48
CA VAL A 131 3.76 15.53 -37.45
C VAL A 131 2.91 16.24 -36.41
N GLU A 132 1.74 15.70 -36.15
CA GLU A 132 0.84 16.14 -35.10
C GLU A 132 0.68 15.01 -34.08
N MET A 133 0.57 15.37 -32.80
CA MET A 133 0.43 14.41 -31.71
C MET A 133 -0.31 15.07 -30.54
N ASN A 134 -0.98 14.23 -29.75
CA ASN A 134 -1.63 14.64 -28.50
C ASN A 134 -0.73 14.34 -27.30
N GLU A 135 -0.99 15.02 -26.18
CA GLU A 135 -0.29 14.77 -24.93
C GLU A 135 -0.46 13.31 -24.45
N PRO A 136 0.54 12.74 -23.76
CA PRO A 136 0.40 11.44 -23.12
C PRO A 136 -0.78 11.40 -22.15
N VAL A 137 -1.51 10.28 -22.12
CA VAL A 137 -2.60 10.06 -21.16
C VAL A 137 -2.09 10.11 -19.71
N LEU A 138 -0.86 9.64 -19.48
CA LEU A 138 -0.22 9.69 -18.17
C LEU A 138 1.07 10.49 -18.28
N SER A 139 1.12 11.66 -17.63
CA SER A 139 2.33 12.48 -17.55
C SER A 139 3.37 11.94 -16.55
N GLY A 140 3.03 10.87 -15.81
CA GLY A 140 3.91 10.24 -14.82
C GLY A 140 4.04 11.04 -13.51
N GLY A 141 3.20 12.06 -13.29
CA GLY A 141 3.19 12.85 -12.05
C GLY A 141 3.93 14.19 -12.15
N THR A 142 4.57 14.49 -13.28
CA THR A 142 5.12 15.82 -13.59
C THR A 142 4.64 16.27 -14.97
N ALA A 143 4.76 17.56 -15.30
CA ALA A 143 4.49 18.04 -16.66
C ALA A 143 5.53 17.48 -17.64
N VAL A 144 5.14 17.32 -18.91
CA VAL A 144 6.06 16.94 -19.99
C VAL A 144 6.74 18.21 -20.50
N ASP A 145 8.06 18.28 -20.38
CA ASP A 145 8.83 19.48 -20.75
C ASP A 145 9.19 19.52 -22.25
N GLN A 146 9.36 18.35 -22.88
CA GLN A 146 9.81 18.25 -24.28
C GLN A 146 9.42 16.91 -24.94
N TYR A 147 9.39 16.90 -26.26
CA TYR A 147 9.20 15.70 -27.08
C TYR A 147 10.41 15.49 -27.99
N LYS A 148 10.83 14.23 -28.16
CA LYS A 148 11.83 13.83 -29.14
C LYS A 148 11.12 13.28 -30.37
N VAL A 149 11.39 13.85 -31.54
CA VAL A 149 10.85 13.41 -32.83
C VAL A 149 12.03 12.97 -33.70
N GLU A 150 11.96 11.74 -34.19
CA GLU A 150 13.01 11.12 -35.00
C GLU A 150 12.42 10.67 -36.33
N TRP A 151 13.13 10.92 -37.43
CA TRP A 151 12.75 10.48 -38.76
C TRP A 151 13.93 9.79 -39.44
N ALA A 152 13.62 8.80 -40.28
CA ALA A 152 14.61 8.03 -41.01
C ALA A 152 14.04 7.61 -42.37
N THR A 153 14.92 7.33 -43.32
CA THR A 153 14.56 6.76 -44.63
C THR A 153 14.31 5.25 -44.58
N SER A 154 14.60 4.63 -43.43
CA SER A 154 14.41 3.21 -43.14
C SER A 154 13.52 3.04 -41.92
N ALA A 155 12.78 1.94 -41.85
CA ALA A 155 11.99 1.62 -40.67
C ALA A 155 12.88 1.48 -39.43
N PHE A 156 12.40 2.01 -38.30
CA PHE A 156 12.98 1.69 -37.00
C PHE A 156 12.79 0.19 -36.74
N GLN A 157 13.82 -0.45 -36.19
CA GLN A 157 13.76 -1.85 -35.79
C GLN A 157 13.95 -1.91 -34.28
N ASP A 158 13.12 -2.73 -33.65
CA ASP A 158 13.29 -3.02 -32.23
C ASP A 158 14.60 -3.78 -32.03
N GLU A 159 15.36 -3.35 -31.04
CA GLU A 159 16.52 -4.10 -30.58
C GLU A 159 16.03 -5.36 -29.85
N VAL A 160 16.40 -6.54 -30.36
CA VAL A 160 16.15 -7.82 -29.68
C VAL A 160 17.47 -8.37 -29.19
N GLN A 161 17.66 -8.38 -27.88
CA GLN A 161 18.77 -9.11 -27.25
C GLN A 161 18.31 -10.51 -26.86
N LEU A 162 19.05 -11.53 -27.27
CA LEU A 162 18.92 -12.89 -26.78
C LEU A 162 19.96 -13.08 -25.67
N ILE A 163 19.50 -13.51 -24.49
CA ILE A 163 20.33 -13.95 -23.37
C ILE A 163 20.53 -15.46 -23.48
#